data_AF-A0A7L4TJ95-F1
#
_entry.id   AF-A0A7L4TJ95-F1
#
_cell.length_a   1.000
_cell.length_b   1.000
_cell.length_c   1.000
_cell.angle_alpha   90.00
_cell.angle_beta   90.00
_cell.angle_gamma   90.00
#
_symmetry.space_group_name_H-M   'P 1'
#
loop_
_entity.id
_entity.type
_entity.pdbx_description
1 polymer ?
#
loop_
_entity_poly.entity_id
_entity_poly.type
_entity_poly.pdbx_seq_one_letter_code
_entity_poly.pdbx_strand_id
1 'polypeptide(L)'
;MELNNLELIRDIDRRGISKVYVKEKVFFNENDVNRYIEIFTELRDEGFILASSYKDVIWRLPCKATNEYIPLKFDIDLYQEIKQALKIYSLILIAKGKSAGWIRNVVDILKKSVLETNGFKQTLRLEKFLSDVDKSYFAARTIQSFTDFYSVSN
;
A
#
# COMPACT_ATOMS: atom_id res chain seq x y z
N MET A 1 9.92 -15.36 -20.60
CA MET A 1 11.26 -14.86 -20.22
C MET A 1 11.02 -13.92 -19.06
N GLU A 2 11.17 -14.40 -17.82
CA GLU A 2 10.89 -13.62 -16.62
C GLU A 2 11.99 -12.57 -16.43
N LEU A 3 11.61 -11.29 -16.46
CA LEU A 3 12.49 -10.20 -16.04
C LEU A 3 12.54 -10.22 -14.50
N ASN A 4 13.63 -10.75 -13.95
CA ASN A 4 13.92 -10.69 -12.53
C ASN A 4 14.07 -9.22 -12.10
N ASN A 5 13.03 -8.67 -11.47
CA ASN A 5 13.00 -7.31 -10.91
C ASN A 5 13.65 -7.28 -9.51
N LEU A 6 14.94 -7.57 -9.46
CA LEU A 6 15.74 -7.60 -8.25
C LEU A 6 16.51 -6.29 -8.10
N GLU A 7 16.26 -5.57 -7.00
CA GLU A 7 17.02 -4.39 -6.62
C GLU A 7 18.02 -4.75 -5.51
N LEU A 8 19.29 -4.41 -5.71
CA LEU A 8 20.33 -4.58 -4.70
C LEU A 8 20.35 -3.37 -3.77
N ILE A 9 19.99 -3.58 -2.51
CA ILE A 9 20.11 -2.54 -1.48
C ILE A 9 21.37 -2.81 -0.67
N ARG A 10 22.23 -1.80 -0.60
CA ARG A 10 23.42 -1.78 0.24
C ARG A 10 23.12 -0.95 1.48
N ASP A 11 23.07 -1.61 2.63
CA ASP A 11 22.99 -0.95 3.93
C ASP A 11 24.38 -0.96 4.58
N ILE A 12 24.89 0.20 4.96
CA ILE A 12 26.19 0.35 5.61
C ILE A 12 25.92 0.79 7.04
N ASP A 13 26.18 -0.10 7.99
CA ASP A 13 26.00 0.24 9.40
C ASP A 13 27.09 1.22 9.88
N ARG A 14 26.89 1.79 11.09
CA ARG A 14 27.82 2.76 11.70
C ARG A 14 29.23 2.21 11.96
N ARG A 15 29.45 0.89 11.82
CA ARG A 15 30.74 0.20 11.98
C ARG A 15 31.39 -0.10 10.62
N GLY A 16 30.80 0.35 9.51
CA GLY A 16 31.32 0.12 8.16
C GLY A 16 31.00 -1.25 7.60
N ILE A 17 30.15 -2.04 8.26
CA ILE A 17 29.73 -3.35 7.76
C ILE A 17 28.67 -3.13 6.68
N SER A 18 29.00 -3.55 5.46
CA SER A 18 28.09 -3.50 4.32
C SER A 18 27.25 -4.78 4.26
N LYS A 19 25.94 -4.67 4.47
CA LYS A 19 24.98 -5.74 4.21
C LYS A 19 24.32 -5.51 2.87
N VAL A 20 24.35 -6.53 2.01
CA VAL A 20 23.68 -6.50 0.71
C VAL A 20 22.42 -7.34 0.82
N TYR A 21 21.28 -6.74 0.54
CA TYR A 21 20.00 -7.42 0.47
C TYR A 21 19.50 -7.39 -0.97
N VAL A 22 18.99 -8.52 -1.44
CA VAL A 22 18.22 -8.59 -2.66
C VAL A 22 16.77 -8.29 -2.29
N LYS A 23 16.24 -7.17 -2.78
CA LYS A 23 14.84 -6.81 -2.61
C LYS A 23 14.13 -7.04 -3.93
N GLU A 24 13.19 -7.98 -3.93
CA GLU A 24 12.26 -8.12 -5.06
C GLU A 24 11.34 -6.89 -5.08
N LYS A 25 11.39 -6.16 -6.20
CA LYS A 25 10.53 -4.99 -6.39
C LYS A 25 9.21 -5.49 -6.97
N VAL A 26 8.20 -5.54 -6.10
CA VAL A 26 6.83 -5.87 -6.49
C VAL A 26 6.21 -4.65 -7.15
N PHE A 27 5.74 -4.81 -8.37
CA PHE A 27 4.98 -3.80 -9.12
C PHE A 27 3.52 -4.23 -9.22
N PHE A 28 2.62 -3.26 -9.39
CA PHE A 28 1.25 -3.54 -9.73
C PHE A 28 1.16 -4.11 -11.14
N ASN A 29 0.47 -5.22 -11.29
CA ASN A 29 0.15 -5.85 -12.56
C ASN A 29 -1.26 -6.42 -12.46
N GLU A 30 -2.15 -5.96 -13.35
CA GLU A 30 -3.55 -6.39 -13.37
C GLU A 30 -3.72 -7.89 -13.64
N ASN A 31 -2.76 -8.52 -14.32
CA ASN A 31 -2.78 -9.96 -14.59
C ASN A 31 -2.51 -10.79 -13.34
N ASP A 32 -1.89 -10.20 -12.32
CA ASP A 32 -1.55 -10.88 -11.06
C ASP A 32 -2.67 -10.77 -10.01
N VAL A 33 -3.82 -10.19 -10.37
CA VAL A 33 -4.94 -9.96 -9.42
C VAL A 33 -5.39 -11.26 -8.73
N ASN A 34 -5.45 -12.37 -9.46
CA ASN A 34 -5.86 -13.67 -8.89
C ASN A 34 -4.91 -14.13 -7.78
N ARG A 35 -3.59 -13.97 -7.98
CA ARG A 35 -2.57 -14.27 -6.96
C ARG A 35 -2.79 -13.44 -5.70
N TYR A 36 -3.17 -12.18 -5.84
CA TYR A 36 -3.46 -11.34 -4.66
C TYR A 36 -4.80 -11.67 -3.99
N ILE A 37 -5.77 -12.22 -4.73
CA ILE A 37 -7.01 -12.77 -4.13
C ILE A 37 -6.70 -14.02 -3.30
N GLU A 38 -5.76 -14.85 -3.74
CA GLU A 38 -5.25 -15.99 -2.95
C GLU A 38 -4.58 -15.50 -1.66
N ILE A 39 -3.66 -14.52 -1.75
CA ILE A 39 -3.03 -13.90 -0.57
C ILE A 39 -4.08 -13.30 0.39
N PHE A 40 -5.12 -12.65 -0.14
CA PHE A 40 -6.22 -12.16 0.69
C PHE A 40 -6.92 -13.31 1.43
N THR A 41 -7.16 -14.42 0.74
CA THR A 41 -7.84 -15.59 1.31
C THR A 41 -7.00 -16.19 2.43
N GLU A 42 -5.70 -16.37 2.21
CA GLU A 42 -4.75 -16.83 3.24
C GLU A 42 -4.75 -15.90 4.46
N LEU A 43 -4.56 -14.59 4.25
CA LEU A 43 -4.54 -13.61 5.35
C LEU A 43 -5.88 -13.53 6.10
N ARG A 44 -7.00 -13.76 5.42
CA ARG A 44 -8.32 -13.83 6.05
C ARG A 44 -8.45 -15.08 6.91
N ASP A 45 -8.06 -16.23 6.38
CA ASP A 45 -8.20 -17.52 7.06
C ASP A 45 -7.24 -17.62 8.28
N GLU A 46 -6.09 -16.95 8.21
CA GLU A 46 -5.16 -16.76 9.34
C GLU A 46 -5.62 -15.69 10.35
N GLY A 47 -6.74 -15.00 10.08
CA GLY A 47 -7.34 -14.01 10.96
C GLY A 47 -6.68 -12.62 10.92
N PHE A 48 -5.75 -12.36 10.00
CA PHE A 48 -5.18 -11.02 9.78
C PHE A 48 -6.16 -10.05 9.10
N ILE A 49 -7.18 -10.58 8.42
CA ILE A 49 -8.23 -9.79 7.80
C ILE A 49 -9.60 -10.36 8.15
N LEU A 50 -10.50 -9.51 8.63
CA LEU A 50 -11.91 -9.81 8.80
C LEU A 50 -12.70 -9.12 7.70
N ALA A 51 -13.10 -9.91 6.70
CA ALA A 51 -13.96 -9.52 5.58
C ALA A 51 -14.62 -10.77 4.98
N SER A 52 -15.79 -10.62 4.38
CA SER A 52 -16.49 -11.74 3.74
C SER A 52 -15.88 -12.05 2.37
N SER A 53 -15.47 -11.02 1.65
CA SER A 53 -14.91 -11.11 0.30
C SER A 53 -13.79 -10.12 0.08
N TYR A 54 -12.87 -10.46 -0.84
CA TYR A 54 -11.90 -9.53 -1.39
C TYR A 54 -12.58 -8.27 -1.94
N LYS A 55 -13.77 -8.40 -2.53
CA LYS A 55 -14.50 -7.29 -3.16
C LYS A 55 -15.10 -6.31 -2.15
N ASP A 56 -15.19 -6.68 -0.86
CA ASP A 56 -15.77 -5.83 0.17
C ASP A 56 -15.11 -4.45 0.20
N VAL A 57 -15.93 -3.42 0.43
CA VAL A 57 -15.45 -2.03 0.53
C VAL A 57 -14.68 -1.81 1.83
N ILE A 58 -14.99 -2.59 2.87
CA ILE A 58 -14.38 -2.46 4.20
C ILE A 58 -13.75 -3.79 4.60
N TRP A 59 -12.46 -3.74 4.91
CA TRP A 59 -11.77 -4.82 5.61
C TRP A 59 -11.51 -4.39 7.05
N ARG A 60 -11.48 -5.34 7.99
CA ARG A 60 -11.14 -5.06 9.38
C ARG A 60 -9.85 -5.78 9.75
N LEU A 61 -8.88 -5.05 10.28
CA LEU A 61 -7.60 -5.61 10.71
C LEU A 61 -7.58 -5.72 12.24
N PRO A 62 -7.25 -6.88 12.83
CA PRO A 62 -7.09 -6.99 14.27
C PRO A 62 -5.90 -6.14 14.74
N CYS A 63 -6.09 -5.38 15.81
CA CYS A 63 -5.03 -4.61 16.44
C CYS A 63 -4.72 -5.16 17.83
N LYS A 64 -3.57 -5.83 17.97
CA LYS A 64 -3.14 -6.40 19.26
C LYS A 64 -2.96 -5.37 20.37
N ALA A 65 -2.59 -4.13 20.01
CA ALA A 65 -2.30 -3.08 21.00
C ALA A 65 -3.57 -2.54 21.67
N THR A 66 -4.66 -2.41 20.93
CA THR A 66 -5.94 -1.88 21.45
C THR A 66 -6.97 -2.96 21.71
N ASN A 67 -6.71 -4.20 21.26
CA ASN A 67 -7.68 -5.31 21.23
C ASN A 67 -8.96 -4.95 20.43
N GLU A 68 -8.83 -4.07 19.45
CA GLU A 68 -9.92 -3.63 18.57
C GLU A 68 -9.66 -4.01 17.11
N TYR A 69 -10.70 -3.90 16.29
CA TYR A 69 -10.60 -4.06 14.85
C TYR A 69 -10.53 -2.70 14.16
N ILE A 70 -9.43 -2.44 13.47
CA ILE A 70 -9.22 -1.19 12.74
C ILE A 70 -9.83 -1.34 11.34
N PRO A 71 -10.80 -0.47 10.97
CA PRO A 71 -11.41 -0.53 9.65
C PRO A 71 -10.47 0.06 8.59
N LEU A 72 -10.38 -0.64 7.46
CA LEU A 72 -9.72 -0.22 6.24
C LEU A 72 -10.78 -0.07 5.16
N LYS A 73 -11.05 1.17 4.73
CA LYS A 73 -12.13 1.48 3.78
C LYS A 73 -11.56 1.79 2.40
N PHE A 74 -12.10 1.16 1.35
CA PHE A 74 -11.72 1.35 -0.05
C PHE A 74 -12.85 2.02 -0.87
N ASP A 75 -13.37 3.14 -0.37
CA ASP A 75 -14.52 3.89 -0.92
C ASP A 75 -14.11 4.98 -1.94
N ILE A 76 -13.30 4.59 -2.93
CA ILE A 76 -12.86 5.45 -4.05
C ILE A 76 -13.36 4.90 -5.39
N ASP A 77 -14.66 4.62 -5.48
CA ASP A 77 -15.28 3.89 -6.59
C ASP A 77 -15.17 4.58 -7.97
N LEU A 78 -14.89 5.88 -8.02
CA LEU A 78 -14.60 6.57 -9.28
C LEU A 78 -13.24 6.18 -9.88
N TYR A 79 -12.34 5.60 -9.08
CA TYR A 79 -10.97 5.25 -9.46
C TYR A 79 -10.73 3.75 -9.29
N GLN A 80 -11.47 2.92 -10.04
CA GLN A 80 -11.49 1.45 -9.87
C GLN A 80 -10.10 0.79 -9.95
N GLU A 81 -9.26 1.21 -10.89
CA GLU A 81 -7.91 0.68 -11.04
C GLU A 81 -7.02 1.04 -9.83
N ILE A 82 -7.06 2.29 -9.39
CA ILE A 82 -6.34 2.74 -8.20
C ILE A 82 -6.88 2.06 -6.94
N LYS A 83 -8.20 1.84 -6.85
CA LYS A 83 -8.83 1.07 -5.77
C LYS A 83 -8.28 -0.37 -5.72
N GLN A 84 -8.14 -1.01 -6.88
CA GLN A 84 -7.57 -2.34 -7.01
C GLN A 84 -6.09 -2.36 -6.57
N ALA A 85 -5.29 -1.40 -7.06
CA ALA A 85 -3.90 -1.24 -6.65
C ALA A 85 -3.76 -0.97 -5.15
N LEU A 86 -4.63 -0.17 -4.56
CA LEU A 86 -4.64 0.15 -3.13
C LEU A 86 -4.97 -1.07 -2.26
N LYS A 87 -5.91 -1.93 -2.71
CA LYS A 87 -6.21 -3.20 -2.05
C LYS A 87 -5.00 -4.13 -2.07
N ILE A 88 -4.37 -4.30 -3.23
CA ILE A 88 -3.16 -5.13 -3.37
C ILE A 88 -2.01 -4.58 -2.52
N TYR A 89 -1.79 -3.27 -2.57
CA TYR A 89 -0.77 -2.61 -1.76
C TYR A 89 -1.00 -2.85 -0.26
N SER A 90 -2.27 -2.79 0.18
CA SER A 90 -2.64 -3.10 1.57
C SER A 90 -2.29 -4.54 1.94
N LEU A 91 -2.58 -5.53 1.08
CA LEU A 91 -2.19 -6.93 1.31
C LEU A 91 -0.68 -7.09 1.47
N ILE A 92 0.10 -6.44 0.61
CA ILE A 92 1.58 -6.47 0.69
C ILE A 92 2.05 -5.90 2.04
N LEU A 93 1.44 -4.82 2.53
CA LEU A 93 1.78 -4.24 3.82
C LEU A 93 1.39 -5.14 5.00
N ILE A 94 0.22 -5.80 4.91
CA ILE A 94 -0.25 -6.77 5.92
C ILE A 94 0.70 -7.97 5.98
N ALA A 95 1.03 -8.58 4.83
CA ALA A 95 1.95 -9.71 4.73
C ALA A 95 3.36 -9.36 5.24
N LYS A 96 3.79 -8.10 5.11
CA LYS A 96 5.04 -7.58 5.69
C LYS A 96 4.97 -7.34 7.20
N GLY A 97 3.85 -7.65 7.85
CA GLY A 97 3.66 -7.50 9.29
C GLY A 97 3.55 -6.04 9.76
N LYS A 98 3.14 -5.11 8.89
CA LYS A 98 2.92 -3.72 9.31
C LYS A 98 1.72 -3.64 10.25
N SER A 99 1.78 -2.73 11.23
CA SER A 99 0.70 -2.61 12.21
C SER A 99 -0.58 -2.07 11.57
N ALA A 100 -1.73 -2.57 12.03
CA ALA A 100 -3.05 -2.19 11.49
C ALA A 100 -3.29 -0.67 11.51
N GLY A 101 -2.87 0.02 12.58
CA GLY A 101 -2.99 1.48 12.68
C GLY A 101 -2.12 2.22 11.67
N TRP A 102 -0.91 1.73 11.41
CA TRP A 102 -0.03 2.32 10.39
C TRP A 102 -0.59 2.09 8.97
N ILE A 103 -1.08 0.87 8.68
CA ILE A 103 -1.71 0.54 7.38
C ILE A 103 -2.93 1.43 7.15
N ARG A 104 -3.77 1.64 8.16
CA ARG A 104 -4.91 2.57 8.07
C ARG A 104 -4.46 3.99 7.72
N ASN A 105 -3.44 4.52 8.39
CA ASN A 105 -2.92 5.85 8.08
C ASN A 105 -2.40 5.95 6.64
N VAL A 106 -1.73 4.91 6.14
CA VAL A 106 -1.29 4.84 4.74
C VAL A 106 -2.49 4.90 3.79
N VAL A 107 -3.48 4.04 3.98
CA VAL A 107 -4.67 3.99 3.12
C VAL A 107 -5.47 5.28 3.16
N ASP A 108 -5.66 5.87 4.35
CA ASP A 108 -6.40 7.13 4.50
C ASP A 108 -5.69 8.29 3.80
N ILE A 109 -4.35 8.36 3.84
CA ILE A 109 -3.58 9.35 3.09
C ILE A 109 -3.71 9.13 1.59
N LEU A 110 -3.52 7.89 1.12
CA LEU A 110 -3.57 7.58 -0.31
C LEU A 110 -4.95 7.88 -0.91
N LYS A 111 -6.03 7.57 -0.19
CA LYS A 111 -7.37 7.91 -0.67
C LYS A 111 -7.61 9.40 -0.75
N LYS A 112 -7.22 10.14 0.30
CA LYS A 112 -7.37 11.61 0.29
C LYS A 112 -6.58 12.22 -0.86
N SER A 113 -5.33 11.80 -1.07
CA SER A 113 -4.53 12.31 -2.18
C SER A 113 -5.11 11.93 -3.54
N VAL A 114 -5.61 10.70 -3.74
CA VAL A 114 -6.32 10.30 -4.96
C VAL A 114 -7.52 11.21 -5.24
N LEU A 115 -8.36 11.47 -4.24
CA LEU A 115 -9.55 12.29 -4.40
C LEU A 115 -9.21 13.76 -4.72
N GLU A 116 -8.26 14.35 -3.99
CA GLU A 116 -7.86 15.76 -4.16
C GLU A 116 -7.14 16.03 -5.49
N THR A 117 -6.49 15.01 -6.06
CA THR A 117 -5.61 15.16 -7.24
C THR A 117 -6.17 14.55 -8.51
N ASN A 118 -7.44 14.09 -8.48
CA ASN A 118 -8.08 13.37 -9.57
C ASN A 118 -7.28 12.13 -10.02
N GLY A 119 -6.93 11.26 -9.05
CA GLY A 119 -6.13 10.06 -9.30
C GLY A 119 -4.69 10.37 -9.68
N PHE A 120 -4.06 11.32 -8.98
CA PHE A 120 -2.67 11.78 -9.19
C PHE A 120 -2.42 12.50 -10.52
N LYS A 121 -3.47 12.92 -11.23
CA LYS A 121 -3.35 13.62 -12.53
C LYS A 121 -3.04 15.12 -12.37
N GLN A 122 -3.27 15.71 -11.20
CA GLN A 122 -3.14 17.15 -10.95
C GLN A 122 -1.98 17.46 -10.00
N THR A 123 -0.78 17.69 -10.55
CA THR A 123 0.45 17.95 -9.77
C THR A 123 0.33 19.13 -8.80
N LEU A 124 -0.23 20.26 -9.25
CA LEU A 124 -0.41 21.44 -8.37
C LEU A 124 -1.34 21.15 -7.17
N ARG A 125 -2.36 20.29 -7.36
CA ARG A 125 -3.22 19.84 -6.25
C ARG A 125 -2.46 18.91 -5.31
N LEU A 126 -1.56 18.08 -5.84
CA LEU A 126 -0.74 17.19 -5.03
C LEU A 126 0.24 17.98 -4.16
N GLU A 127 0.91 18.99 -4.72
CA GLU A 127 1.79 19.89 -3.98
C GLU A 127 1.04 20.61 -2.86
N LYS A 128 -0.15 21.15 -3.16
CA LYS A 128 -1.01 21.77 -2.15
C LYS A 128 -1.48 20.78 -1.08
N PHE A 129 -1.90 19.58 -1.46
CA PHE A 129 -2.26 18.54 -0.49
C PHE A 129 -1.09 18.23 0.46
N LEU A 130 0.12 18.14 -0.07
CA LEU A 130 1.33 17.88 0.71
C LEU A 130 1.73 19.05 1.61
N SER A 131 1.47 20.30 1.21
CA SER A 131 1.71 21.46 2.08
C SER A 131 0.74 21.54 3.25
N ASP A 132 -0.49 21.08 3.06
CA ASP A 132 -1.59 21.30 4.01
C ASP A 132 -1.72 20.17 5.05
N VAL A 133 -1.11 19.01 4.82
CA VAL A 133 -1.22 17.85 5.72
C VAL A 133 -0.22 17.89 6.87
N ASP A 134 -0.71 17.71 8.10
CA ASP A 134 0.04 17.76 9.38
C ASP A 134 1.26 16.81 9.44
N LYS A 135 1.30 15.79 8.57
CA LYS A 135 2.43 14.85 8.43
C LYS A 135 2.94 14.79 6.98
N SER A 136 3.24 15.95 6.40
CA SER A 136 3.66 16.13 5.01
C SER A 136 4.77 15.18 4.56
N TYR A 137 5.80 14.99 5.38
CA TYR A 137 6.88 14.04 5.05
C TYR A 137 6.39 12.58 4.95
N PHE A 138 5.58 12.14 5.91
CA PHE A 138 4.98 10.80 5.88
C PHE A 138 4.03 10.63 4.69
N ALA A 139 3.23 11.66 4.40
CA ALA A 139 2.35 11.68 3.25
C ALA A 139 3.12 11.58 1.93
N ALA A 140 4.17 12.38 1.76
CA ALA A 140 5.03 12.35 0.57
C ALA A 140 5.67 10.98 0.38
N ARG A 141 6.25 10.38 1.43
CA ARG A 141 6.85 9.04 1.35
C ARG A 141 5.83 7.95 1.05
N THR A 142 4.63 8.07 1.61
CA THR A 142 3.53 7.14 1.37
C THR A 142 3.06 7.20 -0.09
N ILE A 143 2.82 8.42 -0.60
CA ILE A 143 2.39 8.63 -1.98
C ILE A 143 3.48 8.16 -2.94
N GLN A 144 4.73 8.56 -2.74
CA GLN A 144 5.86 8.11 -3.55
C GLN A 144 5.97 6.58 -3.58
N SER A 145 5.91 5.93 -2.41
CA SER A 145 6.02 4.46 -2.34
C SER A 145 4.84 3.75 -3.03
N PHE A 146 3.65 4.35 -2.99
CA PHE A 146 2.49 3.81 -3.68
C PHE A 146 2.57 4.06 -5.18
N THR A 147 2.96 5.26 -5.62
CA THR A 147 3.12 5.56 -7.04
C THR A 147 4.27 4.77 -7.64
N ASP A 148 5.35 4.47 -6.92
CA ASP A 148 6.43 3.59 -7.40
C ASP A 148 5.95 2.14 -7.57
N PHE A 149 5.01 1.69 -6.74
CA PHE A 149 4.37 0.37 -6.85
C PHE A 149 3.34 0.34 -7.98
N TYR A 150 2.47 1.35 -8.02
CA TYR A 150 1.35 1.44 -8.95
C TYR A 150 1.81 1.81 -10.36
N SER A 151 2.95 2.52 -10.50
CA SER A 151 3.46 3.09 -11.74
C SER A 151 3.24 2.14 -12.91
N VAL A 152 2.18 2.49 -13.64
CA VAL A 152 1.83 2.08 -14.98
C VAL A 152 3.05 2.33 -15.85
N SER A 153 3.47 1.33 -16.61
CA SER A 153 4.39 1.54 -17.72
C SER A 153 3.75 2.57 -18.65
N ASN A 154 4.23 3.82 -18.62
CA ASN A 154 3.95 4.77 -19.70
C ASN A 154 4.59 4.28 -20.99
#